data_AF-A0A060S1R8-F1
#
_entry.id   AF-A0A060S1R8-F1
#
_cell.length_a   1.000
_cell.length_b   1.000
_cell.length_c   1.000
_cell.angle_alpha   90.00
_cell.angle_beta   90.00
_cell.angle_gamma   90.00
#
_symmetry.space_group_name_H-M   'P 1'
#
loop_
_entity.id
_entity.type
_entity.pdbx_description
1 polymer ?
#
loop_
_entity_poly.entity_id
_entity_poly.type
_entity_poly.pdbx_seq_one_letter_code
_entity_poly.pdbx_strand_id
1 'polypeptide(L)'
;MSGSTSISDKPPDLTGVPEEYHEFADVFSKSKVDELPEHRPYDLKIDLEEGATPPLGPIYSLSKVELDTLREYIEENLRSGFIRLY
;
A
#
# COMPACT_ATOMS: atom_id res chain seq x y z
N MET A 1 -15.29 18.49 4.54
CA MET A 1 -15.11 18.49 6.00
C MET A 1 -13.81 17.78 6.29
N SER A 2 -12.88 18.50 6.90
CA SER A 2 -11.49 18.10 7.08
C SER A 2 -11.36 16.89 8.02
N GLY A 3 -10.83 15.79 7.51
CA GLY A 3 -10.34 14.67 8.31
C GLY A 3 -8.82 14.69 8.32
N SER A 4 -8.25 15.58 9.13
CA SER A 4 -6.82 15.55 9.44
C SER A 4 -6.61 14.40 10.42
N THR A 5 -6.33 13.20 9.92
CA THR A 5 -5.98 12.08 10.80
C THR A 5 -4.52 12.26 11.21
N SER A 6 -4.37 12.95 12.33
CA SER A 6 -3.22 12.96 13.20
C SER A 6 -2.47 11.62 13.20
N ILE A 7 -1.20 11.70 12.83
CA ILE A 7 -0.16 10.70 13.13
C ILE A 7 -0.35 10.30 14.59
N SER A 8 -0.87 9.11 14.83
CA SER A 8 -1.13 8.63 16.18
C SER A 8 0.10 7.87 16.65
N ASP A 9 0.93 8.54 17.47
CA ASP A 9 1.99 7.99 18.32
C ASP A 9 1.41 7.09 19.44
N LYS A 10 0.44 6.22 19.12
CA LYS A 10 -0.14 5.30 20.09
C LYS A 10 0.69 4.02 20.10
N PRO A 11 1.11 3.52 21.27
CA PRO A 11 1.82 2.25 21.33
C PRO A 11 0.97 1.13 20.71
N PRO A 12 1.60 0.17 20.02
CA PRO A 12 0.90 -0.94 19.38
C PRO A 12 0.09 -1.72 20.43
N ASP A 13 -1.11 -2.13 20.06
CA ASP A 13 -1.94 -2.98 20.91
C ASP A 13 -1.42 -4.41 20.84
N LEU A 14 -0.82 -4.88 21.93
CA LEU A 14 -0.26 -6.23 22.05
C LEU A 14 -1.24 -7.21 22.72
N THR A 15 -2.51 -6.83 22.86
CA THR A 15 -3.53 -7.72 23.41
C THR A 15 -3.67 -8.96 22.53
N GLY A 16 -3.30 -10.12 23.06
CA GLY A 16 -3.33 -11.40 22.33
C GLY A 16 -2.03 -11.76 21.59
N VAL A 17 -1.00 -10.92 21.67
CA VAL A 17 0.35 -11.22 21.17
C VAL A 17 1.14 -11.94 22.29
N PRO A 18 1.68 -13.15 22.06
CA PRO A 18 2.54 -13.82 23.03
C PRO A 18 3.76 -12.99 23.44
N GLU A 19 4.19 -13.10 24.70
CA GLU A 19 5.26 -12.27 25.29
C GLU A 19 6.59 -12.39 24.53
N GLU A 20 6.89 -13.57 23.98
CA GLU A 20 8.07 -13.82 23.13
C GLU A 20 8.15 -12.93 21.87
N TYR A 21 7.04 -12.33 21.43
CA TYR A 21 7.01 -11.44 20.26
C TYR A 21 6.93 -9.96 20.62
N HIS A 22 6.93 -9.59 21.91
CA HIS A 22 6.81 -8.19 22.32
C HIS A 22 8.02 -7.35 21.92
N GLU A 23 9.19 -7.97 21.68
CA GLU A 23 10.35 -7.27 21.09
C GLU A 23 10.07 -6.78 19.65
N PHE A 24 9.13 -7.42 18.94
CA PHE A 24 8.67 -7.06 17.60
C PHE A 24 7.35 -6.30 17.63
N ALA A 25 7.00 -5.65 18.74
CA ALA A 25 5.74 -4.92 18.88
C ALA A 25 5.46 -3.95 17.72
N ASP A 26 6.51 -3.42 17.10
CA ASP A 26 6.45 -2.51 15.97
C ASP A 26 5.89 -3.15 14.70
N VAL A 27 6.03 -4.46 14.47
CA VAL A 27 5.43 -5.15 13.31
C VAL A 27 3.91 -5.26 13.42
N PHE A 28 3.37 -5.13 14.63
CA PHE A 28 1.93 -5.10 14.90
C PHE A 28 1.36 -3.67 14.84
N SER A 29 2.19 -2.66 14.61
CA SER A 29 1.73 -1.29 14.43
C SER A 29 1.13 -1.08 13.04
N LYS A 30 -0.10 -0.55 12.99
CA LYS A 30 -0.74 -0.18 11.72
C LYS A 30 0.02 0.92 10.97
N SER A 31 0.72 1.80 11.68
CA SER A 31 1.42 2.93 11.06
C SER A 31 2.49 2.52 10.06
N LYS A 32 3.16 1.38 10.27
CA LYS A 32 4.20 0.88 9.36
C LYS A 32 3.64 0.16 8.13
N VAL A 33 2.34 -0.19 8.13
CA VAL A 33 1.71 -0.91 7.01
C VAL A 33 1.43 0.03 5.83
N ASP A 34 1.23 1.31 6.10
CA ASP A 34 0.87 2.31 5.09
C ASP A 34 2.10 2.86 4.33
N GLU A 35 3.30 2.35 4.60
CA GLU A 35 4.56 2.78 3.98
C GLU A 35 5.19 1.64 3.16
N LEU A 36 5.62 1.96 1.93
CA LEU A 36 6.36 1.01 1.11
C LEU A 36 7.75 0.76 1.75
N PRO A 37 8.14 -0.51 2.02
CA PRO A 37 9.48 -0.80 2.52
C PRO A 37 10.53 -0.39 1.50
N GLU A 38 11.74 -0.08 1.99
CA GLU A 38 12.88 0.23 1.13
C GLU A 38 13.16 -0.90 0.15
N HIS A 39 13.53 -0.54 -1.09
CA HIS A 39 13.92 -1.47 -2.14
C HIS A 39 15.11 -2.33 -1.71
N ARG A 40 15.05 -3.64 -2.00
CA ARG A 40 16.08 -4.61 -1.61
C ARG A 40 16.64 -5.35 -2.83
N PRO A 41 17.84 -5.97 -2.73
CA PRO A 41 18.42 -6.74 -3.83
C PRO A 41 17.58 -7.93 -4.32
N TYR A 42 16.57 -8.33 -3.54
CA TYR A 42 15.66 -9.44 -3.77
C TYR A 42 14.22 -8.97 -4.02
N ASP A 43 14.04 -7.73 -4.48
CA ASP A 43 12.75 -7.28 -4.98
C ASP A 43 12.30 -8.13 -6.16
N LEU A 44 10.99 -8.41 -6.22
CA LEU A 44 10.41 -9.17 -7.31
C LEU A 44 10.53 -8.39 -8.62
N LYS A 45 11.21 -8.99 -9.60
CA LYS A 45 11.33 -8.44 -10.95
C LYS A 45 10.43 -9.20 -11.91
N ILE A 46 9.81 -8.46 -12.83
CA ILE A 46 9.13 -9.03 -14.00
C ILE A 46 10.12 -8.98 -15.15
N ASP A 47 10.69 -10.13 -15.53
CA ASP A 47 11.55 -10.24 -16.70
C ASP A 47 10.69 -10.40 -17.95
N LEU A 48 10.91 -9.52 -18.94
CA LEU A 48 10.25 -9.60 -20.24
C LEU A 48 11.10 -10.42 -21.20
N GLU A 49 10.44 -11.21 -22.05
CA GLU A 49 11.10 -11.87 -23.18
C GLU A 49 11.66 -10.82 -24.16
N GLU A 50 12.70 -11.19 -24.91
CA GLU A 50 13.32 -10.29 -25.88
C GLU A 50 12.30 -9.87 -26.97
N GLY A 51 12.11 -8.55 -27.11
CA GLY A 51 11.14 -7.98 -28.04
C GLY A 51 9.68 -7.97 -27.54
N ALA A 52 9.41 -8.48 -26.34
CA ALA A 52 8.06 -8.45 -25.76
C ALA A 52 7.70 -7.05 -25.22
N THR A 53 6.48 -6.62 -25.53
CA THR A 53 5.86 -5.41 -24.95
C THR A 53 4.56 -5.80 -24.26
N PRO A 54 4.25 -5.28 -23.06
CA PRO A 54 2.97 -5.52 -22.40
C PRO A 54 1.80 -5.17 -23.34
N PRO A 55 0.76 -6.01 -23.41
CA PRO A 55 -0.39 -5.71 -24.25
C PRO A 55 -1.13 -4.48 -23.72
N LEU A 56 -1.43 -3.53 -24.60
CA LEU A 56 -2.29 -2.40 -24.30
C LEU A 56 -3.73 -2.78 -24.62
N GLY A 57 -4.52 -3.04 -23.58
CA GLY A 57 -5.94 -3.38 -23.69
C GLY A 57 -6.86 -2.19 -23.42
N PRO A 58 -8.12 -2.23 -23.91
CA PRO A 58 -9.12 -1.25 -23.51
C PRO A 58 -9.43 -1.36 -22.02
N ILE A 59 -9.65 -0.22 -21.37
CA ILE A 59 -10.14 -0.19 -19.98
C ILE A 59 -11.62 -0.60 -20.00
N TYR A 60 -12.00 -1.55 -19.15
CA TYR A 60 -13.40 -1.92 -18.99
C TYR A 60 -14.21 -0.74 -18.46
N SER A 61 -15.40 -0.54 -19.00
CA SER A 61 -16.32 0.49 -18.51
C SER A 61 -16.73 0.16 -17.08
N LEU A 62 -16.48 1.11 -16.17
CA LEU A 62 -16.91 1.06 -14.79
C LEU A 62 -18.17 1.89 -14.59
N SER A 63 -19.05 1.47 -13.69
CA SER A 63 -20.17 2.26 -13.21
C SER A 63 -19.68 3.47 -12.41
N LYS A 64 -20.58 4.42 -12.13
CA LYS A 64 -20.24 5.61 -11.35
C LYS A 64 -19.69 5.25 -9.96
N VAL A 65 -20.33 4.29 -9.28
CA VAL A 65 -19.93 3.87 -7.93
C VAL A 65 -18.53 3.26 -7.96
N GLU A 66 -18.26 2.38 -8.93
CA GLU A 66 -16.94 1.75 -9.09
C GLU A 66 -15.84 2.78 -9.42
N LEU A 67 -16.16 3.80 -10.23
CA LEU A 67 -15.24 4.89 -10.52
C LEU A 67 -14.90 5.72 -9.30
N ASP A 68 -15.89 6.02 -8.46
CA ASP A 68 -15.68 6.80 -7.24
C ASP A 68 -14.81 6.00 -6.24
N THR A 69 -15.09 4.70 -6.06
CA THR A 69 -14.23 3.80 -5.26
C THR A 69 -12.80 3.70 -5.82
N LEU A 70 -12.66 3.57 -7.13
CA LEU A 70 -11.35 3.47 -7.77
C LEU A 70 -10.51 4.75 -7.57
N ARG A 71 -11.15 5.92 -7.63
CA ARG A 71 -10.48 7.21 -7.39
C ARG A 71 -9.96 7.31 -5.96
N GLU A 72 -10.80 6.98 -4.97
CA GLU A 72 -10.41 6.97 -3.57
C GLU A 72 -9.20 6.05 -3.35
N TYR A 73 -9.25 4.83 -3.89
CA TYR A 73 -8.14 3.88 -3.81
C TYR A 73 -6.84 4.43 -4.42
N ILE A 74 -6.91 5.01 -5.62
CA ILE A 74 -5.75 5.58 -6.30
C ILE A 74 -5.17 6.74 -5.48
N GLU A 75 -6.01 7.64 -4.97
CA GLU A 75 -5.57 8.78 -4.16
C GLU A 75 -4.87 8.35 -2.87
N GLU A 76 -5.40 7.34 -2.19
CA GLU A 76 -4.79 6.75 -0.99
C GLU A 76 -3.42 6.15 -1.29
N ASN A 77 -3.31 5.36 -2.35
CA ASN A 77 -2.07 4.67 -2.70
C ASN A 77 -1.02 5.61 -3.33
N LEU A 78 -1.44 6.70 -3.96
CA LEU A 78 -0.55 7.80 -4.37
C LEU A 78 0.03 8.51 -3.15
N ARG A 79 -0.80 8.78 -2.13
CA ARG A 79 -0.35 9.43 -0.88
C ARG A 79 0.62 8.55 -0.10
N SER A 80 0.38 7.24 -0.05
CA SER A 80 1.29 6.26 0.57
C SER A 80 2.54 5.94 -0.27
N GLY A 81 2.58 6.38 -1.54
CA GLY A 81 3.72 6.13 -2.43
C GLY A 81 3.82 4.71 -2.99
N PHE A 82 2.77 3.89 -2.80
CA PHE A 82 2.61 2.57 -3.43
C PHE A 82 2.38 2.70 -4.93
N ILE A 83 1.68 3.75 -5.36
CA ILE A 83 1.54 4.15 -6.76
C ILE A 83 2.33 5.45 -6.96
N ARG A 84 2.99 5.58 -8.11
CA ARG A 84 3.75 6.78 -8.48
C ARG A 84 3.36 7.20 -9.90
N LEU A 85 3.29 8.50 -10.12
CA LEU A 85 3.18 9.08 -11.47
C LEU A 85 4.59 9.13 -12.06
N TYR A 86 4.73 8.67 -13.31
CA TYR A 86 5.98 8.68 -14.07
C TYR A 86 6.14 9.97 -14.87
#